data_AF-A0A445EA80-F1
#
_entry.id   AF-A0A445EA80-F1
#
_cell.length_a   1.000
_cell.length_b   1.000
_cell.length_c   1.000
_cell.angle_alpha   90.00
_cell.angle_beta   90.00
_cell.angle_gamma   90.00
#
_symmetry.space_group_name_H-M   'P 1'
#
loop_
_entity.id
_entity.type
_entity.pdbx_description
1 polymer ?
#
loop_
_entity_poly.entity_id
_entity_poly.type
_entity_poly.pdbx_seq_one_letter_code
_entity_poly.pdbx_strand_id
1 'polypeptide(L)'
;MLQIVDLAFNKLNGALPGKWFRTWEAMMHDEDKADPGVNHLQFQVLKYGQIYYQDSVTVASKGLLMELVKILNVFTSMDFSSNHFQGEIPKELFDFKALYVLNLSNNALSGQIPSSIGNLKHLESLDLSNNSLQGEIPTELASLNFLSVLNLSFNQLHGRIPTGTQIQSFLNTSFVGNNGLCGPPLTANCSATHDTFSSVGQQDSAIDWNFISVELGFIFGLAVVIGPILFCKKWKLKYWQFLDRVLCWIFPQLSLEYERRGGQSYKVLV
;
A
#
# COMPACT_ATOMS: atom_id res chain seq x y z
N MET A 1 -19.02 -15.38 -17.12
CA MET A 1 -19.75 -14.82 -15.98
C MET A 1 -18.80 -13.90 -15.26
N LEU A 2 -19.22 -12.68 -14.90
CA LEU A 2 -18.46 -11.82 -14.00
C LEU A 2 -18.51 -12.45 -12.60
N GLN A 3 -17.36 -12.79 -12.02
CA GLN A 3 -17.25 -13.42 -10.71
C GLN A 3 -16.35 -12.56 -9.83
N ILE A 4 -16.98 -11.62 -9.12
CA ILE A 4 -16.29 -10.69 -8.21
C ILE A 4 -16.67 -11.07 -6.77
N VAL A 5 -15.64 -11.30 -5.96
CA VAL A 5 -15.78 -11.41 -4.51
C VAL A 5 -15.02 -10.26 -3.88
N ASP A 6 -15.73 -9.38 -3.20
CA ASP A 6 -15.16 -8.26 -2.44
C ASP A 6 -15.62 -8.35 -0.98
N LEU A 7 -14.68 -8.67 -0.09
CA LEU A 7 -14.83 -8.66 1.35
C LEU A 7 -13.88 -7.65 2.01
N ALA A 8 -13.34 -6.71 1.24
CA ALA A 8 -12.32 -5.79 1.71
C ALA A 8 -12.85 -4.81 2.78
N PHE A 9 -11.95 -4.23 3.56
CA PHE A 9 -12.25 -3.18 4.55
C PHE A 9 -13.27 -3.60 5.60
N ASN A 10 -13.13 -4.82 6.10
CA ASN A 10 -13.94 -5.35 7.19
C ASN A 10 -13.08 -5.64 8.42
N LYS A 11 -13.69 -6.24 9.44
CA LYS A 11 -13.01 -6.71 10.67
C LYS A 11 -12.96 -8.23 10.74
N LEU A 12 -12.98 -8.91 9.58
CA LEU A 12 -12.94 -10.37 9.52
C LEU A 12 -11.60 -10.87 10.06
N ASN A 13 -11.62 -11.94 10.84
CA ASN A 13 -10.45 -12.46 11.52
C ASN A 13 -10.35 -13.99 11.42
N GLY A 14 -9.25 -14.53 11.92
CA GLY A 14 -8.95 -15.96 11.84
C GLY A 14 -8.29 -16.35 10.52
N ALA A 15 -8.11 -17.66 10.32
CA ALA A 15 -7.50 -18.17 9.11
C ALA A 15 -8.49 -18.25 7.95
N LEU A 16 -8.01 -17.99 6.73
CA LEU A 16 -8.77 -18.22 5.51
C LEU A 16 -9.06 -19.74 5.37
N PRO A 17 -10.32 -20.19 5.44
CA PRO A 17 -10.61 -21.62 5.45
C PRO A 17 -10.40 -22.20 4.05
N GLY A 18 -9.40 -23.06 3.87
CA GLY A 18 -9.14 -23.77 2.60
C GLY A 18 -10.37 -24.46 2.00
N LYS A 19 -11.31 -24.89 2.87
CA LYS A 19 -12.58 -25.52 2.45
C LYS A 19 -13.49 -24.59 1.64
N TRP A 20 -13.48 -23.28 1.91
CA TRP A 20 -14.30 -22.32 1.16
C TRP A 20 -13.89 -22.28 -0.31
N PHE A 21 -12.59 -22.40 -0.57
CA PHE A 21 -12.07 -22.28 -1.92
C PHE A 21 -12.35 -23.52 -2.78
N ARG A 22 -12.59 -24.68 -2.14
CA ARG A 22 -12.98 -25.90 -2.86
C ARG A 22 -14.40 -25.89 -3.39
N THR A 23 -15.29 -25.04 -2.85
CA THR A 23 -16.69 -24.99 -3.29
C THR A 23 -16.94 -23.98 -4.40
N TRP A 24 -15.94 -23.18 -4.78
CA TRP A 24 -16.06 -22.14 -5.82
C TRP A 24 -15.65 -22.69 -7.19
N GLU A 25 -16.33 -23.74 -7.64
CA GLU A 25 -15.99 -24.53 -8.84
C GLU A 25 -15.90 -23.68 -10.11
N ALA A 26 -16.75 -22.67 -10.25
CA ALA A 26 -16.79 -21.83 -11.43
C ALA A 26 -15.51 -21.01 -11.65
N MET A 27 -14.67 -20.82 -10.62
CA MET A 27 -13.39 -20.10 -10.68
C MET A 27 -12.19 -21.05 -10.93
N MET A 28 -12.36 -22.36 -10.77
CA MET A 28 -11.30 -23.37 -10.88
C MET A 28 -11.02 -23.85 -12.31
N HIS A 29 -11.95 -23.62 -13.25
CA HIS A 29 -11.80 -24.05 -14.64
C HIS A 29 -10.85 -23.16 -15.43
N ASP A 30 -10.14 -23.77 -16.38
CA ASP A 30 -9.17 -23.10 -17.26
C ASP A 30 -9.90 -22.58 -18.50
N GLU A 31 -9.75 -21.28 -18.79
CA GLU A 31 -10.45 -20.62 -19.91
C GLU A 31 -10.06 -21.22 -21.28
N ASP A 32 -8.84 -21.74 -21.42
CA ASP A 32 -8.34 -22.33 -22.67
C ASP A 32 -8.92 -23.74 -22.95
N LYS A 33 -9.54 -24.36 -21.94
CA LYS A 33 -10.20 -25.66 -22.05
C LYS A 33 -11.70 -25.47 -21.83
N ALA A 34 -12.37 -24.87 -22.82
CA ALA A 34 -13.82 -24.77 -22.83
C ALA A 34 -14.45 -26.16 -22.72
N ASP A 35 -14.87 -26.52 -21.50
CA ASP A 35 -15.76 -27.65 -21.23
C ASP A 35 -17.19 -27.20 -21.61
N PRO A 36 -17.85 -27.85 -22.58
CA PRO A 36 -19.20 -27.49 -23.01
C PRO A 36 -20.26 -27.62 -21.90
N GLY A 37 -19.93 -28.18 -20.73
CA GLY A 37 -20.83 -28.34 -19.59
C GLY A 37 -20.97 -27.13 -18.66
N VAL A 38 -20.07 -26.14 -18.73
CA VAL A 38 -20.22 -24.91 -17.92
C VAL A 38 -21.16 -23.99 -18.66
N ASN A 39 -22.41 -23.88 -18.18
CA ASN A 39 -23.41 -22.95 -18.72
C ASN A 39 -22.88 -21.51 -18.68
N HIS A 40 -22.16 -21.11 -19.72
CA HIS A 40 -21.94 -19.72 -20.03
C HIS A 40 -23.33 -19.16 -20.30
N LEU A 41 -23.83 -18.26 -19.44
CA LEU A 41 -25.05 -17.52 -19.71
C LEU A 41 -24.90 -16.88 -21.09
N GLN A 42 -25.59 -17.44 -22.09
CA GLN A 42 -25.69 -16.87 -23.43
C GLN A 42 -26.53 -15.59 -23.30
N PHE A 43 -25.86 -14.46 -23.10
CA PHE A 43 -26.51 -13.17 -23.31
C PHE A 43 -26.75 -13.03 -24.81
N GLN A 44 -28.01 -13.13 -25.23
CA GLN A 44 -28.41 -12.59 -26.53
C GLN A 44 -28.17 -11.08 -26.45
N VAL A 45 -27.04 -10.63 -27.01
CA VAL A 45 -26.77 -9.22 -27.27
C VAL A 45 -27.97 -8.69 -28.04
N LEU A 46 -28.78 -7.84 -27.40
CA LEU A 46 -29.87 -7.14 -28.05
C LEU A 46 -29.28 -6.30 -29.18
N LYS A 47 -29.37 -6.78 -30.42
CA LYS A 47 -28.97 -6.04 -31.61
C LYS A 47 -29.90 -4.84 -31.78
N TYR A 48 -29.48 -3.69 -31.28
CA TYR A 48 -30.02 -2.38 -31.67
C TYR A 48 -28.85 -1.52 -32.19
N GLY A 49 -28.65 -1.54 -33.52
CA GLY A 49 -27.74 -0.61 -34.21
C GLY A 49 -26.25 -0.98 -34.23
N GLN A 50 -25.50 -0.30 -35.11
CA GLN A 50 -24.06 -0.43 -35.37
C GLN A 50 -23.21 0.18 -34.23
N ILE A 51 -23.40 -0.27 -32.98
CA ILE A 51 -22.54 0.14 -31.87
C ILE A 51 -21.84 -1.11 -31.35
N TYR A 52 -20.56 -1.22 -31.69
CA TYR A 52 -19.64 -2.17 -31.06
C TYR A 52 -19.22 -1.56 -29.72
N TYR A 53 -19.56 -2.19 -28.60
CA TYR A 53 -19.00 -1.80 -27.31
C TYR A 53 -17.50 -2.10 -27.32
N GLN A 54 -16.70 -1.15 -26.84
CA GLN A 54 -15.27 -1.34 -26.65
C GLN A 54 -15.10 -2.11 -25.33
N ASP A 55 -14.71 -3.39 -25.41
CA ASP A 55 -14.64 -4.35 -24.31
C ASP A 55 -13.44 -4.08 -23.38
N SER A 56 -13.47 -2.94 -22.67
CA SER A 56 -12.51 -2.62 -21.63
C SER A 56 -13.22 -2.39 -20.31
N VAL A 57 -12.81 -3.11 -19.26
CA VAL A 57 -13.27 -2.83 -17.89
C VAL A 57 -12.14 -2.12 -17.15
N THR A 58 -12.42 -0.92 -16.66
CA THR A 58 -11.52 -0.26 -15.72
C THR A 58 -11.85 -0.72 -14.31
N VAL A 59 -10.98 -1.53 -13.71
CA VAL A 59 -11.08 -1.94 -12.31
C VAL A 59 -10.21 -1.01 -11.49
N ALA A 60 -10.83 -0.30 -10.55
CA ALA A 60 -10.14 0.50 -9.56
C ALA A 60 -10.03 -0.30 -8.26
N SER A 61 -8.83 -0.79 -7.92
CA SER A 61 -8.56 -1.36 -6.58
C SER A 61 -7.60 -0.43 -5.85
N LYS A 62 -8.05 0.13 -4.72
CA LYS A 62 -7.28 1.06 -3.86
C LYS A 62 -6.64 2.25 -4.58
N GLY A 63 -7.30 2.78 -5.61
CA GLY A 63 -6.82 3.93 -6.40
C GLY A 63 -5.84 3.56 -7.52
N LEU A 64 -5.47 2.28 -7.64
CA LEU A 64 -4.80 1.76 -8.82
C LEU A 64 -5.86 1.45 -9.88
N LEU A 65 -5.78 2.13 -11.02
CA LEU A 65 -6.63 1.87 -12.17
C LEU A 65 -5.98 0.80 -13.04
N MET A 66 -6.70 -0.28 -13.28
CA MET A 66 -6.31 -1.34 -14.20
C MET A 66 -7.30 -1.35 -15.35
N GLU A 67 -6.81 -1.09 -16.56
CA GLU A 67 -7.60 -1.22 -17.78
C GLU A 67 -7.45 -2.63 -18.33
N LEU A 68 -8.51 -3.43 -18.17
CA LEU A 68 -8.53 -4.81 -18.62
C LEU A 68 -9.15 -4.85 -20.01
N VAL A 69 -8.34 -5.13 -21.02
CA VAL A 69 -8.78 -5.25 -22.42
C VAL A 69 -9.25 -6.69 -22.65
N LYS A 70 -10.40 -7.06 -22.09
CA LYS A 70 -11.02 -8.37 -22.33
C LYS A 70 -12.53 -8.28 -22.45
N ILE A 71 -13.05 -9.16 -23.32
CA ILE A 71 -14.47 -9.40 -23.55
C ILE A 71 -15.13 -9.66 -22.19
N LEU A 72 -16.20 -8.92 -21.89
CA LEU A 72 -17.03 -8.93 -20.66
C LEU A 72 -17.56 -10.31 -20.20
N ASN A 73 -17.19 -11.37 -20.91
CA ASN A 73 -17.76 -12.68 -20.77
C ASN A 73 -17.17 -13.48 -19.62
N VAL A 74 -15.96 -13.23 -19.08
CA VAL A 74 -15.46 -13.81 -17.81
C VAL A 74 -14.36 -12.92 -17.22
N PHE A 75 -14.65 -12.22 -16.13
CA PHE A 75 -13.62 -11.56 -15.31
C PHE A 75 -13.80 -12.02 -13.87
N THR A 76 -12.71 -12.45 -13.25
CA THR A 76 -12.72 -13.11 -11.96
C THR A 76 -11.79 -12.37 -11.01
N SER A 77 -12.34 -11.82 -9.94
CA SER A 77 -11.59 -11.00 -8.98
C SER A 77 -11.93 -11.39 -7.54
N MET A 78 -10.90 -11.43 -6.69
CA MET A 78 -11.01 -11.62 -5.26
C MET A 78 -10.27 -10.52 -4.51
N ASP A 79 -11.00 -9.75 -3.70
CA ASP A 79 -10.45 -8.79 -2.76
C ASP A 79 -10.85 -9.17 -1.33
N PHE A 80 -9.85 -9.61 -0.54
CA PHE A 80 -9.97 -9.88 0.90
C PHE A 80 -9.15 -8.90 1.73
N SER A 81 -8.72 -7.79 1.12
CA SER A 81 -7.74 -6.90 1.72
C SER A 81 -8.30 -6.08 2.89
N SER A 82 -7.41 -5.51 3.70
CA SER A 82 -7.78 -4.63 4.82
C SER A 82 -8.74 -5.32 5.81
N ASN A 83 -8.32 -6.47 6.31
CA ASN A 83 -9.00 -7.28 7.33
C ASN A 83 -7.99 -7.69 8.43
N HIS A 84 -8.35 -8.67 9.27
CA HIS A 84 -7.50 -9.26 10.30
C HIS A 84 -7.26 -10.76 10.07
N PHE A 85 -7.25 -11.19 8.80
CA PHE A 85 -6.95 -12.59 8.46
C PHE A 85 -5.54 -12.96 8.88
N GLN A 86 -5.37 -14.17 9.39
CA GLN A 86 -4.13 -14.68 9.99
C GLN A 86 -3.77 -16.06 9.43
N GLY A 87 -2.57 -16.53 9.73
CA GLY A 87 -2.11 -17.85 9.30
C GLY A 87 -1.73 -17.88 7.82
N GLU A 88 -1.52 -19.08 7.29
CA GLU A 88 -1.02 -19.28 5.92
C GLU A 88 -2.07 -19.00 4.86
N ILE A 89 -1.63 -18.60 3.67
CA ILE A 89 -2.49 -18.54 2.49
C ILE A 89 -2.83 -19.99 2.08
N PRO A 90 -4.10 -20.40 2.09
CA PRO A 90 -4.48 -21.76 1.77
C PRO A 90 -4.13 -22.06 0.31
N LYS A 91 -3.44 -23.18 0.09
CA LYS A 91 -2.98 -23.58 -1.24
C LYS A 91 -4.11 -23.74 -2.25
N GLU A 92 -5.30 -24.11 -1.77
CA GLU A 92 -6.51 -24.26 -2.58
C GLU A 92 -6.93 -22.98 -3.30
N LEU A 93 -6.54 -21.80 -2.79
CA LEU A 93 -6.79 -20.53 -3.47
C LEU A 93 -6.08 -20.45 -4.82
N PHE A 94 -4.97 -21.17 -4.97
CA PHE A 94 -4.20 -21.22 -6.21
C PHE A 94 -4.73 -22.26 -7.22
N ASP A 95 -5.86 -22.90 -6.94
CA ASP A 95 -6.57 -23.75 -7.91
C ASP A 95 -7.51 -22.93 -8.82
N PHE A 96 -7.70 -21.63 -8.55
CA PHE A 96 -8.55 -20.73 -9.35
C PHE A 96 -7.89 -20.25 -10.64
N LYS A 97 -7.83 -21.14 -11.64
CA LYS A 97 -7.15 -20.87 -12.91
C LYS A 97 -7.71 -19.66 -13.68
N ALA A 98 -9.00 -19.36 -13.53
CA ALA A 98 -9.63 -18.22 -14.17
C ALA A 98 -9.45 -16.89 -13.41
N LEU A 99 -8.65 -16.85 -12.33
CA LEU A 99 -8.48 -15.64 -11.49
C LEU A 99 -7.59 -14.60 -12.17
N TYR A 100 -8.08 -13.36 -12.25
CA TYR A 100 -7.38 -12.21 -12.85
C TYR A 100 -6.79 -11.27 -11.81
N VAL A 101 -7.52 -11.05 -10.71
CA VAL A 101 -7.13 -10.11 -9.65
C VAL A 101 -7.22 -10.81 -8.31
N LEU A 102 -6.12 -10.81 -7.56
CA LEU A 102 -6.05 -11.28 -6.19
C LEU A 102 -5.46 -10.20 -5.29
N ASN A 103 -6.25 -9.73 -4.33
CA ASN A 103 -5.81 -8.78 -3.32
C ASN A 103 -6.00 -9.35 -1.91
N LEU A 104 -4.89 -9.65 -1.23
CA LEU A 104 -4.84 -10.11 0.16
C LEU A 104 -4.12 -9.12 1.09
N SER A 105 -3.82 -7.91 0.59
CA SER A 105 -3.02 -6.91 1.31
C SER A 105 -3.66 -6.41 2.61
N ASN A 106 -2.86 -5.81 3.48
CA ASN A 106 -3.32 -5.26 4.77
C ASN A 106 -4.06 -6.32 5.62
N ASN A 107 -3.39 -7.44 5.88
CA ASN A 107 -3.85 -8.49 6.78
C ASN A 107 -2.70 -8.90 7.71
N ALA A 108 -2.87 -9.98 8.47
CA ALA A 108 -1.82 -10.59 9.30
C ALA A 108 -1.48 -12.00 8.80
N LEU A 109 -1.55 -12.23 7.48
CA LEU A 109 -1.21 -13.51 6.86
C LEU A 109 0.28 -13.81 7.05
N SER A 110 0.61 -15.07 7.31
CA SER A 110 1.95 -15.54 7.64
C SER A 110 2.35 -16.75 6.79
N GLY A 111 3.53 -17.32 7.04
CA GLY A 111 4.01 -18.47 6.27
C GLY A 111 4.53 -18.10 4.89
N GLN A 112 4.77 -19.09 4.04
CA GLN A 112 5.39 -18.91 2.74
C GLN A 112 4.36 -18.63 1.65
N ILE A 113 4.78 -17.93 0.58
CA ILE A 113 4.01 -17.87 -0.66
C ILE A 113 4.14 -19.23 -1.35
N PRO A 114 3.06 -20.01 -1.51
CA PRO A 114 3.17 -21.35 -2.09
C PRO A 114 3.59 -21.31 -3.57
N SER A 115 4.43 -22.25 -3.99
CA SER A 115 4.83 -22.40 -5.40
C SER A 115 3.64 -22.65 -6.35
N SER A 116 2.51 -23.13 -5.83
CA SER A 116 1.26 -23.25 -6.57
C SER A 116 0.73 -21.92 -7.10
N ILE A 117 1.24 -20.76 -6.66
CA ILE A 117 0.96 -19.45 -7.28
C ILE A 117 1.15 -19.48 -8.80
N GLY A 118 2.09 -20.30 -9.31
CA GLY A 118 2.32 -20.47 -10.73
C GLY A 118 1.15 -21.10 -11.51
N ASN A 119 0.14 -21.65 -10.83
CA ASN A 119 -1.07 -22.20 -11.45
C ASN A 119 -2.04 -21.11 -11.94
N LEU A 120 -1.94 -19.89 -11.41
CA LEU A 120 -2.84 -18.77 -11.76
C LEU A 120 -2.43 -18.14 -13.10
N LYS A 121 -2.51 -18.92 -14.18
CA LYS A 121 -1.94 -18.55 -15.49
C LYS A 121 -2.52 -17.27 -16.10
N HIS A 122 -3.75 -16.90 -15.74
CA HIS A 122 -4.42 -15.69 -16.22
C HIS A 122 -4.33 -14.49 -15.26
N LEU A 123 -3.55 -14.61 -14.18
CA LEU A 123 -3.45 -13.54 -13.17
C LEU A 123 -2.76 -12.30 -13.73
N GLU A 124 -3.44 -11.16 -13.61
CA GLU A 124 -2.97 -9.86 -14.08
C GLU A 124 -2.56 -8.94 -12.91
N SER A 125 -3.18 -9.09 -11.74
CA SER A 125 -2.86 -8.29 -10.56
C SER A 125 -2.75 -9.13 -9.30
N LEU A 126 -1.63 -8.97 -8.60
CA LEU A 126 -1.35 -9.60 -7.31
C LEU A 126 -0.88 -8.57 -6.28
N ASP A 127 -1.66 -8.41 -5.21
CA ASP A 127 -1.26 -7.60 -4.06
C ASP A 127 -1.29 -8.43 -2.77
N LEU A 128 -0.10 -8.71 -2.24
CA LEU A 128 0.13 -9.40 -0.96
C LEU A 128 0.79 -8.48 0.08
N SER A 129 0.84 -7.17 -0.20
CA SER A 129 1.59 -6.22 0.63
C SER A 129 1.02 -6.06 2.03
N ASN A 130 1.86 -5.61 2.97
CA ASN A 130 1.48 -5.34 4.35
C ASN A 130 0.83 -6.57 5.03
N ASN A 131 1.65 -7.63 5.12
CA ASN A 131 1.35 -8.89 5.79
C ASN A 131 2.60 -9.34 6.59
N SER A 132 2.59 -10.57 7.11
CA SER A 132 3.74 -11.21 7.78
C SER A 132 4.25 -12.43 6.99
N LEU A 133 4.17 -12.40 5.66
CA LEU A 133 4.64 -13.49 4.79
C LEU A 133 6.17 -13.61 4.87
N GLN A 134 6.67 -14.83 4.92
CA GLN A 134 8.08 -15.17 5.10
C GLN A 134 8.57 -16.14 4.02
N GLY A 135 9.87 -16.42 4.00
CA GLY A 135 10.47 -17.31 3.00
C GLY A 135 10.91 -16.58 1.72
N GLU A 136 11.33 -17.36 0.73
CA GLU A 136 11.71 -16.85 -0.58
C GLU A 136 10.49 -16.60 -1.47
N ILE A 137 10.63 -15.68 -2.42
CA ILE A 137 9.63 -15.50 -3.48
C ILE A 137 9.74 -16.73 -4.42
N PRO A 138 8.68 -17.52 -4.61
CA PRO A 138 8.72 -18.71 -5.45
C PRO A 138 9.06 -18.33 -6.91
N THR A 139 9.95 -19.10 -7.54
CA THR A 139 10.33 -18.87 -8.94
C THR A 139 9.16 -19.10 -9.89
N GLU A 140 8.14 -19.85 -9.48
CA GLU A 140 6.89 -20.03 -10.21
C GLU A 140 6.12 -18.73 -10.42
N LEU A 141 6.32 -17.70 -9.58
CA LEU A 141 5.74 -16.37 -9.79
C LEU A 141 6.26 -15.74 -11.10
N ALA A 142 7.52 -16.02 -11.47
CA ALA A 142 8.10 -15.59 -12.74
C ALA A 142 7.50 -16.31 -13.97
N SER A 143 6.64 -17.32 -13.79
CA SER A 143 5.95 -18.02 -14.89
C SER A 143 4.58 -17.42 -15.26
N LEU A 144 4.15 -16.36 -14.58
CA LEU A 144 2.84 -15.72 -14.78
C LEU A 144 2.89 -14.69 -15.91
N ASN A 145 2.67 -15.09 -17.15
CA ASN A 145 2.96 -14.24 -18.32
C ASN A 145 2.09 -12.97 -18.45
N PHE A 146 0.96 -12.87 -17.76
CA PHE A 146 0.03 -11.74 -17.85
C PHE A 146 0.08 -10.78 -16.66
N LEU A 147 0.94 -11.04 -15.67
CA LEU A 147 1.01 -10.24 -14.46
C LEU A 147 1.50 -8.81 -14.78
N SER A 148 0.63 -7.83 -14.63
CA SER A 148 0.89 -6.41 -14.92
C SER A 148 1.04 -5.56 -13.65
N VAL A 149 0.50 -6.05 -12.53
CA VAL A 149 0.58 -5.40 -11.22
C VAL A 149 1.05 -6.41 -10.19
N LEU A 150 2.12 -6.05 -9.47
CA LEU A 150 2.66 -6.83 -8.36
C LEU A 150 2.98 -5.91 -7.19
N ASN A 151 2.54 -6.29 -5.99
CA ASN A 151 3.00 -5.67 -4.75
C ASN A 151 3.19 -6.72 -3.64
N LEU A 152 4.44 -6.89 -3.21
CA LEU A 152 4.89 -7.78 -2.13
C LEU A 152 5.51 -6.99 -0.97
N SER A 153 5.41 -5.66 -0.99
CA SER A 153 6.05 -4.79 -0.02
C SER A 153 5.56 -5.01 1.41
N PHE A 154 6.37 -4.64 2.39
CA PHE A 154 6.03 -4.73 3.82
C PHE A 154 5.63 -6.16 4.24
N ASN A 155 6.57 -7.08 4.08
CA ASN A 155 6.48 -8.47 4.53
C ASN A 155 7.83 -8.87 5.18
N GLN A 156 8.03 -10.16 5.45
CA GLN A 156 9.26 -10.75 6.01
C GLN A 156 9.95 -11.67 4.98
N LEU A 157 9.80 -11.36 3.68
CA LEU A 157 10.39 -12.13 2.60
C LEU A 157 11.92 -11.96 2.57
N HIS A 158 12.61 -13.00 2.12
CA HIS A 158 14.07 -12.99 2.01
C HIS A 158 14.57 -13.72 0.76
N GLY A 159 15.87 -13.62 0.52
CA GLY A 159 16.51 -14.24 -0.63
C GLY A 159 16.49 -13.36 -1.88
N ARG A 160 16.94 -13.93 -2.99
CA ARG A 160 17.06 -13.22 -4.26
C ARG A 160 15.70 -13.12 -4.95
N ILE A 161 15.34 -11.93 -5.41
CA ILE A 161 14.15 -11.74 -6.25
C ILE A 161 14.30 -12.58 -7.53
N PRO A 162 13.35 -13.49 -7.83
CA PRO A 162 13.42 -14.35 -9.02
C PRO A 162 13.53 -13.54 -10.30
N THR A 163 14.42 -13.96 -11.19
CA THR A 163 14.50 -13.44 -12.55
C THR A 163 13.48 -14.12 -13.45
N GLY A 164 12.74 -13.35 -14.23
CA GLY A 164 11.63 -13.84 -15.04
C GLY A 164 11.19 -12.87 -16.12
N THR A 165 10.15 -13.24 -16.87
CA THR A 165 9.66 -12.47 -18.02
C THR A 165 9.27 -11.04 -17.67
N GLN A 166 8.64 -10.81 -16.52
CA GLN A 166 8.22 -9.46 -16.11
C GLN A 166 8.52 -9.07 -14.65
N ILE A 167 9.13 -9.94 -13.82
CA ILE A 167 9.42 -9.58 -12.41
C ILE A 167 10.33 -8.34 -12.32
N GLN A 168 11.29 -8.23 -13.23
CA GLN A 168 12.26 -7.12 -13.27
C GLN A 168 11.67 -5.81 -13.84
N SER A 169 10.48 -5.83 -14.46
CA SER A 169 9.84 -4.61 -14.95
C SER A 169 9.05 -3.88 -13.86
N PHE A 170 8.76 -4.55 -12.73
CA PHE A 170 8.10 -3.93 -11.59
C PHE A 170 9.01 -2.93 -10.86
N LEU A 171 8.39 -1.92 -10.26
CA LEU A 171 9.10 -0.90 -9.49
C LEU A 171 9.69 -1.49 -8.20
N ASN A 172 10.75 -0.86 -7.70
CA ASN A 172 11.34 -1.24 -6.40
C ASN A 172 10.32 -1.17 -5.25
N THR A 173 9.33 -0.26 -5.34
CA THR A 173 8.23 -0.11 -4.38
C THR A 173 7.38 -1.36 -4.23
N SER A 174 7.36 -2.25 -5.21
CA SER A 174 6.68 -3.54 -5.11
C SER A 174 7.37 -4.51 -4.15
N PHE A 175 8.61 -4.23 -3.72
CA PHE A 175 9.42 -5.15 -2.90
C PHE A 175 9.96 -4.53 -1.61
N VAL A 176 9.86 -3.20 -1.44
CA VAL A 176 10.35 -2.49 -0.24
C VAL A 176 9.72 -2.99 1.06
N GLY A 177 10.38 -2.79 2.19
CA GLY A 177 9.87 -3.24 3.49
C GLY A 177 10.06 -4.74 3.75
N ASN A 178 10.83 -5.44 2.91
CA ASN A 178 11.31 -6.80 3.15
C ASN A 178 12.83 -6.76 3.36
N ASN A 179 13.30 -6.85 4.61
CA ASN A 179 14.72 -6.64 4.93
C ASN A 179 15.67 -7.70 4.35
N GLY A 180 15.16 -8.91 4.07
CA GLY A 180 15.97 -10.01 3.56
C GLY A 180 16.00 -10.12 2.03
N LEU A 181 15.21 -9.30 1.29
CA LEU A 181 15.16 -9.36 -0.16
C LEU A 181 16.35 -8.65 -0.79
N CYS A 182 16.87 -9.23 -1.87
CA CYS A 182 17.99 -8.68 -2.61
C CYS A 182 17.88 -8.96 -4.12
N GLY A 183 18.67 -8.25 -4.91
CA GLY A 183 18.69 -8.32 -6.37
C GLY A 183 17.69 -7.38 -7.06
N PRO A 184 17.82 -7.17 -8.39
CA PRO A 184 16.95 -6.26 -9.12
C PRO A 184 15.46 -6.64 -9.00
N PRO A 185 14.54 -5.68 -8.85
CA PRO A 185 14.71 -4.22 -8.99
C PRO A 185 15.19 -3.49 -7.72
N LEU A 186 15.52 -4.20 -6.63
CA LEU A 186 16.13 -3.58 -5.46
C LEU A 186 17.61 -3.26 -5.70
N THR A 187 18.12 -2.25 -4.99
CA THR A 187 19.55 -1.89 -4.97
C THR A 187 20.37 -2.77 -4.02
N ALA A 188 19.71 -3.54 -3.15
CA ALA A 188 20.36 -4.45 -2.22
C ALA A 188 21.04 -5.60 -2.98
N ASN A 189 22.35 -5.77 -2.79
CA ASN A 189 23.10 -6.85 -3.41
C ASN A 189 22.96 -8.15 -2.62
N CYS A 190 22.71 -9.25 -3.33
CA CYS A 190 22.77 -10.59 -2.76
C CYS A 190 24.23 -11.01 -2.57
N SER A 191 24.87 -10.54 -1.49
CA SER A 191 26.18 -11.07 -1.10
C SER A 191 25.96 -12.46 -0.49
N ALA A 192 26.60 -13.48 -1.06
CA ALA A 192 26.59 -14.83 -0.51
C ALA A 192 27.38 -14.84 0.82
N THR A 193 26.70 -14.60 1.92
CA THR A 193 27.12 -15.06 3.24
C THR A 193 26.03 -15.99 3.74
N HIS A 194 26.23 -17.27 3.45
CA HIS A 194 25.56 -18.34 4.19
C HIS A 194 26.10 -18.36 5.63
N ASP A 195 25.17 -18.58 6.55
CA ASP A 195 25.35 -19.07 7.92
C ASP A 195 26.05 -18.14 8.92
N THR A 196 25.23 -17.37 9.65
CA THR A 196 25.24 -17.54 11.12
C THR A 196 23.91 -17.12 11.73
N PHE A 197 23.11 -18.10 12.18
CA PHE A 197 22.34 -17.92 13.40
C PHE A 197 23.37 -17.69 14.51
N SER A 198 23.59 -16.44 14.88
CA SER A 198 24.28 -16.06 16.10
C SER A 198 23.61 -14.80 16.62
N SER A 199 22.81 -15.00 17.66
CA SER A 199 22.59 -13.97 18.67
C SER A 199 23.93 -13.35 19.04
N VAL A 200 24.11 -12.06 18.77
CA VAL A 200 24.83 -11.08 19.58
C VAL A 200 24.54 -9.74 18.91
N GLY A 201 23.99 -8.81 19.70
CA GLY A 201 23.49 -7.55 19.20
C GLY A 201 24.57 -6.67 18.61
N GLN A 202 24.25 -6.04 17.48
CA GLN A 202 24.83 -4.77 17.12
C GLN A 202 23.75 -3.94 16.43
N GLN A 203 23.11 -3.13 17.25
CA GLN A 203 22.07 -2.20 16.90
C GLN A 203 22.75 -0.97 16.28
N ASP A 204 23.16 -1.05 15.02
CA ASP A 204 23.53 0.13 14.24
C ASP A 204 22.26 0.89 13.87
N SER A 205 21.78 1.64 14.86
CA SER A 205 20.79 2.67 14.66
C SER A 205 21.50 3.78 13.89
N ALA A 206 21.35 3.80 12.57
CA ALA A 206 21.59 5.02 11.81
C ALA A 206 20.55 6.05 12.27
N ILE A 207 20.90 6.80 13.30
CA ILE A 207 20.10 7.90 13.82
C ILE A 207 19.99 8.92 12.69
N ASP A 208 18.80 9.07 12.13
CA ASP A 208 18.53 10.14 11.18
C ASP A 208 18.52 11.47 11.94
N TRP A 209 19.69 12.12 11.99
CA TRP A 209 19.92 13.38 12.70
C TRP A 209 18.98 14.50 12.24
N ASN A 210 18.42 14.41 11.02
CA ASN A 210 17.44 15.38 10.55
C ASN A 210 16.12 15.26 11.31
N PHE A 211 15.65 14.05 11.59
CA PHE A 211 14.40 13.83 12.33
C PHE A 211 14.51 14.32 13.78
N ILE A 212 15.62 13.98 14.46
CA ILE A 212 15.87 14.44 15.85
C ILE A 212 16.05 15.97 15.90
N SER A 213 16.67 16.58 14.89
CA SER A 213 16.86 18.04 14.86
C SER A 213 15.54 18.81 14.77
N VAL A 214 14.58 18.29 13.99
CA VAL A 214 13.26 18.90 13.82
C VAL A 214 12.46 18.76 15.11
N GLU A 215 12.52 17.60 15.75
CA GLU A 215 11.76 17.30 16.97
C GLU A 215 12.28 18.09 18.19
N LEU A 216 13.61 18.18 18.37
CA LEU A 216 14.21 19.02 19.40
C LEU A 216 14.01 20.51 19.14
N GLY A 217 14.07 20.94 17.88
CA GLY A 217 13.83 22.34 17.49
C GLY A 217 12.41 22.80 17.81
N PHE A 218 11.41 21.93 17.58
CA PHE A 218 10.01 22.26 17.86
C PHE A 218 9.73 22.33 19.37
N ILE A 219 10.30 21.40 20.14
CA ILE A 219 10.16 21.39 21.61
C ILE A 219 10.84 22.62 22.22
N PHE A 220 12.07 22.94 21.78
CA PHE A 220 12.80 24.10 22.29
C PHE A 220 12.12 25.42 21.90
N GLY A 221 11.62 25.53 20.67
CA GLY A 221 10.86 26.68 20.19
C GLY A 221 9.58 26.91 21.01
N LEU A 222 8.80 25.86 21.28
CA LEU A 222 7.59 25.96 22.10
C LEU A 222 7.90 26.30 23.55
N ALA A 223 9.00 25.78 24.12
CA ALA A 223 9.41 26.10 25.49
C ALA A 223 9.81 27.59 25.64
N VAL A 224 10.49 28.17 24.64
CA VAL A 224 10.85 29.60 24.64
C VAL A 224 9.62 30.50 24.55
N VAL A 225 8.58 30.08 23.83
CA VAL A 225 7.34 30.87 23.68
C VAL A 225 6.42 30.70 24.91
N ILE A 226 6.23 29.48 25.39
CA ILE A 226 5.24 29.15 26.42
C ILE A 226 5.82 29.33 27.83
N GLY A 227 7.11 29.02 28.04
CA GLY A 227 7.78 29.10 29.33
C GLY A 227 7.65 30.48 30.02
N PRO A 228 7.90 31.59 29.32
CA PRO A 228 7.74 32.93 29.87
C PRO A 228 6.27 33.31 30.16
N ILE A 229 5.32 32.72 29.43
CA ILE A 229 3.87 32.98 29.59
C ILE A 229 3.35 32.30 30.86
N LEU A 230 3.87 31.11 31.20
CA LEU A 230 3.40 30.33 32.35
C LEU A 230 4.01 30.79 33.69
N PHE A 231 5.24 31.32 33.72
CA PHE A 231 5.97 31.40 34.99
C PHE A 231 5.75 32.67 35.83
N CYS A 232 5.18 33.79 35.32
CA CYS A 232 4.81 34.94 36.17
C CYS A 232 3.95 36.01 35.46
N LYS A 233 2.88 36.50 36.12
CA LYS A 233 2.02 37.61 35.62
C LYS A 233 2.78 38.90 35.26
N LYS A 234 3.93 39.18 35.89
CA LYS A 234 4.76 40.37 35.62
C LYS A 234 5.57 40.28 34.31
N TRP A 235 5.94 39.07 33.88
CA TRP A 235 6.78 38.88 32.69
C TRP A 235 5.97 38.90 31.39
N LYS A 236 4.68 38.57 31.46
CA LYS A 236 3.72 38.68 30.35
C LYS A 236 3.76 40.08 29.70
N LEU A 237 3.79 41.16 30.48
CA LEU A 237 3.75 42.52 29.94
C LEU A 237 5.05 42.91 29.23
N LYS A 238 6.21 42.53 29.77
CA LYS A 238 7.51 42.75 29.11
C LYS A 238 7.68 41.90 27.86
N TYR A 239 7.12 40.70 27.85
CA TYR A 239 7.11 39.82 26.69
C TYR A 239 6.32 40.40 25.52
N TRP A 240 5.11 40.93 25.76
CA TRP A 240 4.33 41.62 24.72
C TRP A 240 5.04 42.85 24.16
N GLN A 241 5.73 43.63 24.99
CA GLN A 241 6.52 44.78 24.52
C GLN A 241 7.73 44.37 23.65
N PHE A 242 8.35 43.22 23.94
CA PHE A 242 9.44 42.69 23.14
C PHE A 242 8.94 42.15 21.79
N LEU A 243 7.83 41.40 21.80
CA LEU A 243 7.16 40.90 20.59
C LEU A 243 6.74 42.04 19.66
N ASP A 244 6.13 43.10 20.18
CA ASP A 244 5.79 44.30 19.39
C ASP A 244 7.05 44.90 18.72
N ARG A 245 8.17 44.95 19.45
CA ARG A 245 9.43 45.50 18.92
C ARG A 245 10.02 44.64 17.81
N VAL A 246 9.93 43.31 17.96
CA VAL A 246 10.37 42.35 16.94
C VAL A 246 9.44 42.39 15.73
N LEU A 247 8.12 42.48 15.93
CA LEU A 247 7.13 42.62 14.86
C LEU A 247 7.33 43.91 14.06
N CYS A 248 7.56 45.04 14.74
CA CYS A 248 7.89 46.31 14.06
C CYS A 248 9.23 46.25 13.32
N TRP A 249 10.16 45.40 13.73
CA TRP A 249 11.44 45.21 13.04
C TRP A 249 11.31 44.30 11.80
N ILE A 250 10.52 43.23 11.89
CA ILE A 250 10.30 42.28 10.79
C ILE A 250 9.32 42.86 9.75
N PHE A 251 8.32 43.62 10.18
CA PHE A 251 7.29 44.22 9.33
C PHE A 251 7.25 45.75 9.49
N PRO A 252 8.24 46.48 8.93
CA PRO A 252 8.34 47.93 9.09
C PRO A 252 7.20 48.72 8.40
N GLN A 253 6.33 48.09 7.60
CA GLN A 253 5.21 48.73 6.91
C GLN A 253 3.86 48.69 7.64
N LEU A 254 3.78 48.14 8.86
CA LEU A 254 2.58 48.28 9.70
C LEU A 254 2.55 49.71 10.30
N SER A 255 2.01 50.67 9.55
CA SER A 255 1.85 52.05 10.01
C SER A 255 0.74 52.13 11.08
N LEU A 256 1.14 52.15 12.35
CA LEU A 256 0.25 52.51 13.46
C LEU A 256 0.11 54.04 13.50
N GLU A 257 -1.00 54.56 12.98
CA GLU A 257 -1.34 55.98 13.08
C GLU A 257 -2.12 56.24 14.38
N TYR A 258 -1.81 57.34 15.06
CA TYR A 258 -2.48 57.72 16.31
C TYR A 258 -3.61 58.72 16.01
N GLU A 259 -4.85 58.26 16.13
CA GLU A 259 -6.01 59.13 16.00
C GLU A 259 -6.44 59.65 17.38
N ARG A 260 -6.70 60.96 17.51
CA ARG A 260 -7.28 61.56 18.73
C ARG A 260 -8.76 61.79 18.52
N ARG A 261 -9.59 61.04 19.27
CA ARG A 261 -11.03 61.28 19.35
C ARG A 261 -11.44 61.42 20.81
N GLY A 262 -12.08 62.54 21.16
CA GLY A 262 -12.62 62.74 22.51
C GLY A 262 -11.58 62.78 23.64
N GLY A 263 -10.37 63.28 23.39
CA GLY A 263 -9.34 63.45 24.42
C GLY A 263 -8.59 62.17 24.83
N GLN A 264 -8.89 61.03 24.21
CA GLN A 264 -8.11 59.80 24.34
C GLN A 264 -7.45 59.45 23.00
N SER A 265 -6.22 58.92 23.07
CA SER A 265 -5.45 58.47 21.92
C SER A 265 -5.60 56.96 21.77
N TYR A 266 -6.05 56.51 20.60
CA TYR A 266 -6.21 55.09 20.28
C TYR A 266 -5.21 54.69 19.18
N LYS A 267 -4.65 53.49 19.28
CA LYS A 267 -3.84 52.89 18.22
C LYS A 267 -4.77 52.18 17.25
N VAL A 268 -4.78 52.57 15.99
CA VAL A 268 -5.57 51.92 14.94
C VAL A 268 -4.60 51.35 13.91
N LEU A 269 -4.85 50.11 13.49
CA LEU A 269 -4.16 49.48 12.36
C LEU A 269 -4.76 50.06 11.07
N VAL A 270 -3.92 50.65 10.23
CA VAL A 270 -4.24 51.01 8.84
C VAL A 270 -3.66 49.95 7.92
#